data_AF-A0A354SBJ7-F1
#
_entry.id   AF-A0A354SBJ7-F1
#
_cell.length_a   1.000
_cell.length_b   1.000
_cell.length_c   1.000
_cell.angle_alpha   90.00
_cell.angle_beta   90.00
_cell.angle_gamma   90.00
#
_symmetry.space_group_name_H-M   'P 1'
#
loop_
_entity.id
_entity.type
_entity.pdbx_description
1 polymer ?
#
loop_
_entity_poly.entity_id
_entity_poly.type
_entity_poly.pdbx_seq_one_letter_code
_entity_poly.pdbx_strand_id
1 'polypeptide(L)'
;MWQSGARFHGEHQNSGGQMSGMRDGVVRIAPRRRRRRPLWQIVATFVLAALVVLALLLLVVKMFSGSSEPDAAPTPNPSPCVTVMVSPAQSLPSVSRVRVNVYNATQTPGLAGGTAEVLRARGFNVRDVGNAVGKRQVASIGEIRYGPKGKPSAELLAYYFPGITIIPDGRSKRVVDVLLGEQFTSVLDDATVAATKASPTPSPSGPGCATIRPTATPAAG
;
A
#
# COMPACT_ATOMS: atom_id res chain seq x y z
N MET A 1 -22.31 -56.72 -86.80
CA MET A 1 -22.34 -58.15 -86.47
C MET A 1 -20.94 -58.72 -86.64
N TRP A 2 -20.05 -58.50 -85.66
CA TRP A 2 -18.75 -59.19 -85.49
C TRP A 2 -18.28 -58.81 -84.08
N GLN A 3 -18.19 -59.77 -83.16
CA GLN A 3 -17.45 -59.64 -81.91
C GLN A 3 -16.78 -60.97 -81.60
N SER A 4 -15.45 -60.91 -81.57
CA SER A 4 -14.53 -62.03 -81.46
C SER A 4 -14.40 -62.52 -80.01
N GLY A 5 -14.54 -63.83 -79.84
CA GLY A 5 -13.41 -64.72 -79.52
C GLY A 5 -12.79 -64.65 -78.12
N ALA A 6 -13.07 -65.69 -77.34
CA ALA A 6 -12.63 -65.99 -75.98
C ALA A 6 -11.11 -66.16 -75.76
N ARG A 7 -10.68 -65.72 -74.56
CA ARG A 7 -9.97 -66.46 -73.47
C ARG A 7 -9.01 -67.59 -73.87
N PHE A 8 -7.72 -67.43 -73.52
CA PHE A 8 -6.76 -68.54 -73.37
C PHE A 8 -5.97 -68.43 -72.05
N HIS A 9 -5.56 -69.62 -71.59
CA HIS A 9 -5.20 -70.03 -70.23
C HIS A 9 -3.89 -70.82 -70.30
N GLY A 10 -3.04 -70.77 -69.26
CA GLY A 10 -1.94 -71.72 -68.98
C GLY A 10 -0.59 -71.27 -69.54
N GLU A 11 0.42 -70.86 -68.76
CA GLU A 11 1.22 -71.59 -67.76
C GLU A 11 2.09 -72.70 -68.39
N HIS A 12 3.42 -72.50 -68.44
CA HIS A 12 4.45 -73.24 -67.67
C HIS A 12 5.86 -73.20 -68.33
N GLN A 13 6.89 -73.20 -67.47
CA GLN A 13 8.28 -73.70 -67.64
C GLN A 13 9.46 -72.73 -67.94
N ASN A 14 10.05 -72.26 -66.84
CA ASN A 14 11.41 -72.54 -66.34
C ASN A 14 12.53 -72.90 -67.36
N SER A 15 13.60 -72.10 -67.39
CA SER A 15 14.95 -72.56 -67.73
C SER A 15 15.99 -71.73 -66.98
N GLY A 16 16.82 -72.44 -66.21
CA GLY A 16 17.87 -71.88 -65.36
C GLY A 16 19.12 -71.49 -66.14
N GLY A 17 19.86 -70.55 -65.55
CA GLY A 17 21.16 -70.10 -66.03
C GLY A 17 21.85 -69.23 -64.99
N GLN A 18 22.62 -69.88 -64.12
CA GLN A 18 23.95 -69.50 -63.61
C GLN A 18 24.30 -67.98 -63.67
N MET A 19 24.80 -67.31 -62.61
CA MET A 19 26.15 -67.51 -62.06
C MET A 19 26.38 -66.56 -60.88
N SER A 20 27.09 -67.07 -59.88
CA SER A 20 28.22 -66.44 -59.17
C SER A 20 28.01 -65.09 -58.45
N GLY A 21 27.83 -65.21 -57.13
CA GLY A 21 28.69 -64.55 -56.15
C GLY A 21 28.37 -63.10 -55.79
N MET A 22 27.78 -62.88 -54.60
CA MET A 22 28.22 -61.81 -53.70
C MET A 22 27.57 -61.95 -52.31
N ARG A 23 28.38 -62.48 -51.38
CA ARG A 23 28.64 -62.00 -50.01
C ARG A 23 27.46 -61.67 -49.08
N ASP A 24 27.54 -62.32 -47.92
CA ASP A 24 26.70 -62.19 -46.74
C ASP A 24 26.42 -60.72 -46.34
N GLY A 25 25.13 -60.40 -46.27
CA GLY A 25 24.63 -59.17 -45.68
C GLY A 25 23.54 -59.50 -44.67
N VAL A 26 23.93 -59.76 -43.42
CA VAL A 26 22.99 -59.84 -42.29
C VAL A 26 22.37 -58.45 -42.10
N VAL A 27 21.17 -58.23 -42.64
CA VAL A 27 20.38 -57.04 -42.33
C VAL A 27 19.80 -57.22 -40.93
N ARG A 28 20.49 -56.68 -39.94
CA ARG A 28 19.97 -56.55 -38.57
C ARG A 28 18.80 -55.56 -38.60
N ILE A 29 17.59 -56.04 -38.31
CA ILE A 29 16.43 -55.16 -38.08
C ILE A 29 16.67 -54.42 -36.76
N ALA A 30 17.07 -53.15 -36.86
CA ALA A 30 17.18 -52.27 -35.70
C ALA A 30 15.77 -52.00 -35.13
N PRO A 31 15.54 -52.08 -33.81
CA PRO A 31 14.27 -51.68 -33.23
C PRO A 31 14.08 -50.17 -33.44
N ARG A 32 12.99 -49.78 -34.10
CA ARG A 32 12.53 -48.38 -34.10
C ARG A 32 12.28 -47.98 -32.65
N ARG A 33 13.25 -47.32 -32.02
CA ARG A 33 13.03 -46.57 -30.77
C ARG A 33 11.93 -45.57 -31.06
N ARG A 34 10.70 -45.89 -30.65
CA ARG A 34 9.64 -44.90 -30.49
C ARG A 34 10.21 -43.87 -29.51
N ARG A 35 10.69 -42.74 -30.04
CA ARG A 35 11.06 -41.56 -29.26
C ARG A 35 9.80 -41.17 -28.49
N ARG A 36 9.64 -41.70 -27.28
CA ARG A 36 8.68 -41.15 -26.32
C ARG A 36 9.19 -39.74 -26.07
N ARG A 37 8.52 -38.75 -26.68
CA ARG A 37 8.73 -37.35 -26.33
C ARG A 37 8.55 -37.28 -24.81
N PRO A 38 9.57 -36.86 -24.03
CA PRO A 38 9.48 -36.90 -22.58
C PRO A 38 8.25 -36.11 -22.16
N LEU A 39 7.40 -36.68 -21.29
CA LEU A 39 6.15 -36.06 -20.82
C LEU A 39 6.35 -34.61 -20.35
N TRP A 40 7.56 -34.28 -19.88
CA TRP A 40 7.96 -32.92 -19.52
C TRP A 40 7.88 -31.92 -20.69
N GLN A 41 8.10 -32.34 -21.94
CA GLN A 41 7.88 -31.49 -23.12
C GLN A 41 6.40 -31.09 -23.26
N ILE A 42 5.46 -31.99 -22.93
CA ILE A 42 4.02 -31.70 -22.99
C ILE A 42 3.66 -30.70 -21.89
N VAL A 43 4.15 -30.92 -20.67
CA VAL A 43 3.94 -29.99 -19.54
C VAL A 43 4.56 -28.61 -19.84
N ALA A 44 5.79 -28.56 -20.35
CA ALA A 44 6.46 -27.33 -20.73
C ALA A 44 5.69 -26.56 -21.82
N THR A 45 5.14 -27.27 -22.83
CA THR A 45 4.29 -26.62 -23.85
C THR A 45 2.99 -26.10 -23.29
N PHE A 46 2.37 -26.79 -22.33
CA PHE A 46 1.14 -26.32 -21.67
C PHE A 46 1.39 -25.10 -20.79
N VAL A 47 2.49 -25.09 -20.02
CA VAL A 47 2.89 -23.95 -19.19
C VAL A 47 3.21 -22.73 -20.07
N LEU A 48 3.94 -22.93 -21.16
CA LEU A 48 4.24 -21.85 -22.10
C LEU A 48 2.95 -21.30 -22.75
N ALA A 49 2.04 -22.17 -23.17
CA ALA A 49 0.75 -21.75 -23.73
C ALA A 49 -0.10 -20.98 -22.69
N ALA A 50 -0.13 -21.43 -21.43
CA ALA A 50 -0.84 -20.73 -20.36
C ALA A 50 -0.24 -19.35 -20.07
N LEU A 51 1.09 -19.22 -20.07
CA LEU A 51 1.76 -17.92 -19.90
C LEU A 51 1.48 -16.96 -21.07
N VAL A 52 1.42 -17.47 -22.31
CA VAL A 52 1.06 -16.68 -23.49
C VAL A 52 -0.39 -16.20 -23.40
N VAL A 53 -1.32 -17.07 -23.02
CA VAL A 53 -2.74 -16.71 -22.82
C VAL A 53 -2.90 -15.70 -21.69
N LEU A 54 -2.17 -15.86 -20.58
CA LEU A 54 -2.18 -14.91 -19.48
C LEU A 54 -1.62 -13.54 -19.91
N ALA A 55 -0.53 -13.53 -20.68
CA ALA A 55 0.04 -12.29 -21.22
C ALA A 55 -0.92 -11.59 -22.19
N LEU A 56 -1.61 -12.35 -23.05
CA LEU A 56 -2.65 -11.83 -23.95
C LEU A 56 -3.85 -11.28 -23.17
N LEU A 57 -4.29 -11.96 -22.11
CA LEU A 57 -5.35 -11.47 -21.22
C LEU A 57 -4.94 -10.16 -20.53
N LEU A 58 -3.70 -10.08 -20.01
CA LEU A 58 -3.19 -8.86 -19.40
C LEU A 58 -3.03 -7.72 -20.42
N LEU A 59 -2.69 -8.02 -21.67
CA LEU A 59 -2.66 -7.06 -22.77
C LEU A 59 -4.07 -6.54 -23.09
N VAL A 60 -5.07 -7.44 -23.19
CA VAL A 60 -6.47 -7.08 -23.40
C VAL A 60 -6.99 -6.23 -22.24
N VAL A 61 -6.71 -6.60 -20.99
CA VAL A 61 -7.08 -5.79 -19.82
C VAL A 61 -6.39 -4.42 -19.83
N LYS A 62 -5.12 -4.33 -20.26
CA LYS A 62 -4.42 -3.04 -20.43
C LYS A 62 -5.01 -2.19 -21.57
N MET A 63 -5.50 -2.81 -22.65
CA MET A 63 -6.18 -2.13 -23.76
C MET A 63 -7.60 -1.68 -23.40
N PHE A 64 -8.35 -2.48 -22.63
CA PHE A 64 -9.69 -2.15 -22.16
C PHE A 64 -9.71 -1.29 -20.89
N SER A 65 -8.61 -1.22 -20.15
CA SER A 65 -8.42 -0.31 -18.99
C SER A 65 -7.56 0.91 -19.35
N GLY A 66 -7.33 1.12 -20.65
CA GLY A 66 -6.71 2.33 -21.17
C GLY A 66 -7.67 3.50 -21.00
N SER A 67 -7.32 4.37 -20.04
CA SER A 67 -7.66 5.79 -19.99
C SER A 67 -8.99 6.20 -20.63
N SER A 68 -10.00 6.35 -19.77
CA SER A 68 -10.86 7.53 -19.88
C SER A 68 -9.98 8.77 -19.73
N GLU A 69 -9.42 9.24 -20.84
CA GLU A 69 -9.02 10.63 -21.02
C GLU A 69 -10.30 11.47 -21.06
N PRO A 70 -10.41 12.52 -20.23
CA PRO A 70 -11.45 13.51 -20.42
C PRO A 70 -11.11 14.32 -21.67
N ASP A 71 -12.09 14.40 -22.58
CA ASP A 71 -12.13 15.33 -23.71
C ASP A 71 -11.61 16.72 -23.33
N ALA A 72 -10.69 17.26 -24.14
CA ALA A 72 -10.60 18.70 -24.37
C ALA A 72 -11.45 19.00 -25.62
N ALA A 73 -12.38 19.95 -25.70
CA ALA A 73 -12.69 21.16 -24.94
C ALA A 73 -14.19 21.53 -25.19
N PRO A 74 -14.82 22.46 -24.44
CA PRO A 74 -14.58 23.89 -24.64
C PRO A 74 -14.36 24.62 -23.31
N THR A 75 -13.53 25.66 -23.34
CA THR A 75 -13.18 26.53 -22.21
C THR A 75 -14.40 26.90 -21.36
N PRO A 76 -14.53 26.41 -20.11
CA PRO A 76 -15.40 27.04 -19.14
C PRO A 76 -14.56 28.05 -18.35
N ASN A 77 -15.08 29.25 -18.24
CA ASN A 77 -14.67 30.39 -17.42
C ASN A 77 -13.84 30.02 -16.16
N PRO A 78 -12.89 30.88 -15.72
CA PRO A 78 -12.07 30.60 -14.55
C PRO A 78 -12.95 30.18 -13.38
N SER A 79 -12.84 28.89 -13.00
CA SER A 79 -13.58 28.36 -11.87
C SER A 79 -13.13 29.16 -10.64
N PRO A 80 -14.07 29.75 -9.87
CA PRO A 80 -13.69 30.54 -8.71
C PRO A 80 -12.95 29.66 -7.70
N CYS A 81 -12.03 30.26 -6.95
CA CYS A 81 -11.46 29.66 -5.75
C CYS A 81 -12.58 29.06 -4.91
N VAL A 82 -12.66 27.73 -4.83
CA VAL A 82 -13.55 27.08 -3.89
C VAL A 82 -12.77 26.93 -2.58
N THR A 83 -13.16 27.74 -1.60
CA THR A 83 -12.74 27.57 -0.21
C THR A 83 -13.35 26.28 0.32
N VAL A 84 -12.61 25.17 0.29
CA VAL A 84 -13.02 23.98 1.03
C VAL A 84 -12.65 24.19 2.49
N MET A 85 -13.64 24.30 3.36
CA MET A 85 -13.43 24.32 4.80
C MET A 85 -13.02 22.91 5.26
N VAL A 86 -11.71 22.66 5.37
CA VAL A 86 -11.21 21.43 5.99
C VAL A 86 -11.14 21.69 7.49
N SER A 87 -12.16 21.23 8.23
CA SER A 87 -12.02 21.14 9.68
C SER A 87 -11.05 19.99 10.01
N PRO A 88 -10.07 20.20 10.90
CA PRO A 88 -9.23 19.12 11.46
C PRO A 88 -10.04 17.96 12.05
N ALA A 89 -11.33 18.17 12.35
CA ALA A 89 -12.23 17.15 12.87
C ALA A 89 -12.40 15.94 11.93
N GLN A 90 -12.20 16.08 10.62
CA GLN A 90 -12.37 14.96 9.67
C GLN A 90 -11.19 13.97 9.68
N SER A 91 -9.99 14.37 10.09
CA SER A 91 -8.80 13.51 10.06
C SER A 91 -8.38 12.98 11.44
N LEU A 92 -8.88 13.57 12.53
CA LEU A 92 -8.52 13.18 13.89
C LEU A 92 -9.30 11.95 14.38
N PRO A 93 -8.68 11.04 15.16
CA PRO A 93 -9.36 9.89 15.71
C PRO A 93 -10.42 10.31 16.75
N SER A 94 -11.33 9.39 17.08
CA SER A 94 -12.22 9.59 18.22
C SER A 94 -11.43 9.51 19.53
N VAL A 95 -11.84 10.28 20.54
CA VAL A 95 -11.15 10.35 21.84
C VAL A 95 -11.02 8.96 22.48
N SER A 96 -12.06 8.13 22.38
CA SER A 96 -12.09 6.74 22.87
C SER A 96 -11.06 5.80 22.23
N ARG A 97 -10.59 6.10 21.02
CA ARG A 97 -9.57 5.30 20.31
C ARG A 97 -8.14 5.70 20.67
N VAL A 98 -7.96 6.82 21.38
CA VAL A 98 -6.65 7.34 21.76
C VAL A 98 -6.16 6.65 23.04
N ARG A 99 -5.03 5.96 22.93
CA ARG A 99 -4.32 5.34 24.05
C ARG A 99 -3.21 6.25 24.54
N VAL A 100 -3.26 6.60 25.83
CA VAL A 100 -2.37 7.59 26.45
C VAL A 100 -1.70 7.01 27.68
N ASN A 101 -0.41 7.27 27.81
CA ASN A 101 0.31 7.17 29.07
C ASN A 101 0.56 8.58 29.60
N VAL A 102 0.38 8.81 30.90
CA VAL A 102 0.58 10.12 31.52
C VAL A 102 1.75 10.03 32.49
N TYR A 103 2.81 10.75 32.22
CA TYR A 103 4.02 10.76 33.02
C TYR A 103 4.26 12.13 33.63
N ASN A 104 4.58 12.16 34.92
CA ASN A 104 5.01 13.36 35.60
C ASN A 104 6.51 13.58 35.35
N ALA A 105 6.86 14.65 34.63
CA ALA A 105 8.24 15.09 34.43
C ALA A 105 8.56 16.33 35.30
N THR A 106 7.90 16.45 36.46
CA THR A 106 8.11 17.51 37.46
C THR A 106 8.35 16.93 38.84
N GLN A 107 8.60 17.79 39.83
CA GLN A 107 8.67 17.42 41.24
C GLN A 107 7.31 17.48 41.95
N THR A 108 6.25 17.94 41.28
CA THR A 108 4.92 18.10 41.87
C THR A 108 4.24 16.74 42.05
N PRO A 109 3.97 16.29 43.29
CA PRO A 109 3.35 15.00 43.52
C PRO A 109 1.90 14.98 43.02
N GLY A 110 1.44 13.84 42.50
CA GLY A 110 0.04 13.65 42.09
C GLY A 110 -0.36 14.29 40.75
N LEU A 111 0.50 15.08 40.11
CA LEU A 111 0.18 15.81 38.87
C LEU A 111 -0.32 14.89 37.73
N ALA A 112 0.39 13.79 37.50
CA ALA A 112 0.00 12.80 36.49
C ALA A 112 -1.30 12.07 36.84
N GLY A 113 -1.54 11.80 38.13
CA GLY A 113 -2.76 11.16 38.62
C GLY A 113 -4.00 11.99 38.33
N GLY A 114 -4.00 13.25 38.78
CA GLY A 114 -5.12 14.17 38.55
C GLY A 114 -5.36 14.44 37.06
N THR A 115 -4.29 14.62 36.29
CA THR A 115 -4.41 14.80 34.83
C THR A 115 -4.99 13.56 34.14
N ALA A 116 -4.59 12.36 34.57
CA ALA A 116 -5.12 11.11 34.04
C ALA A 116 -6.62 10.95 34.34
N GLU A 117 -7.09 11.36 35.51
CA GLU A 117 -8.52 11.36 35.84
C GLU A 117 -9.30 12.30 34.93
N VAL A 118 -8.80 13.51 34.72
CA VAL A 118 -9.40 14.47 33.79
C VAL A 118 -9.46 13.91 32.37
N LEU A 119 -8.39 13.28 31.88
CA LEU A 119 -8.39 12.65 30.56
C LEU A 119 -9.37 11.46 30.47
N ARG A 120 -9.47 10.63 31.52
CA ARG A 120 -10.46 9.54 31.56
C ARG A 120 -11.89 10.07 31.52
N ALA A 121 -12.19 11.13 32.26
CA ALA A 121 -13.51 11.77 32.27
C ALA A 121 -13.91 12.28 30.88
N ARG A 122 -12.92 12.68 30.06
CA ARG A 122 -13.10 13.10 28.66
C ARG A 122 -13.16 11.94 27.66
N GLY A 123 -13.09 10.70 28.14
CA GLY A 123 -13.20 9.49 27.34
C GLY A 123 -11.89 8.98 26.74
N PHE A 124 -10.73 9.51 27.15
CA PHE A 124 -9.44 8.97 26.70
C PHE A 124 -9.15 7.60 27.33
N ASN A 125 -8.50 6.72 26.57
CA ASN A 125 -8.06 5.44 27.08
C ASN A 125 -6.68 5.58 27.76
N VAL A 126 -6.66 5.98 29.02
CA VAL A 126 -5.43 6.05 29.81
C VAL A 126 -4.97 4.63 30.17
N ARG A 127 -3.70 4.31 29.86
CA ARG A 127 -3.10 2.99 30.05
C ARG A 127 -2.13 2.95 31.21
N ASP A 128 -1.26 3.95 31.31
CA ASP A 128 -0.25 4.02 32.34
C ASP A 128 -0.19 5.43 32.94
N VAL A 129 0.12 5.49 34.23
CA VAL A 129 0.27 6.73 34.99
C VAL A 129 1.46 6.58 35.92
N GLY A 130 2.44 7.46 35.81
CA GLY A 130 3.65 7.36 36.63
C GLY A 130 4.54 8.59 36.54
N ASN A 131 5.80 8.41 36.92
CA ASN A 131 6.84 9.43 36.77
C ASN A 131 7.65 9.17 35.50
N ALA A 132 8.17 10.23 34.89
CA ALA A 132 9.05 10.13 33.74
C ALA A 132 10.36 9.40 34.11
N VAL A 133 10.81 8.52 33.22
CA VAL A 133 12.04 7.74 33.44
C VAL A 133 13.26 8.65 33.33
N GLY A 134 14.26 8.44 34.21
CA GLY A 134 15.57 9.07 34.12
C GLY A 134 15.71 10.43 34.83
N LYS A 135 14.83 10.77 35.79
CA LYS A 135 14.82 12.06 36.51
C LYS A 135 14.81 13.29 35.57
N ARG A 136 14.36 13.12 34.33
CA ARG A 136 14.29 14.19 33.35
C ARG A 136 13.16 15.14 33.73
N GLN A 137 13.52 16.40 33.95
CA GLN A 137 12.56 17.48 34.16
C GLN A 137 12.26 18.15 32.82
N VAL A 138 10.99 18.44 32.58
CA VAL A 138 10.56 19.22 31.42
C VAL A 138 10.19 20.60 31.91
N ALA A 139 11.04 21.60 31.64
CA ALA A 139 10.82 22.98 32.09
C ALA A 139 9.68 23.70 31.33
N SER A 140 9.24 23.16 30.20
CA SER A 140 8.11 23.68 29.42
C SER A 140 6.76 23.16 29.96
N ILE A 141 5.68 23.39 29.21
CA ILE A 141 4.35 22.84 29.52
C ILE A 141 4.37 21.30 29.49
N GLY A 142 5.18 20.71 28.61
CA GLY A 142 5.27 19.25 28.49
C GLY A 142 5.75 18.78 27.13
N GLU A 143 5.88 17.47 27.01
CA GLU A 143 6.23 16.79 25.76
C GLU A 143 5.20 15.69 25.45
N ILE A 144 4.66 15.68 24.24
CA ILE A 144 3.89 14.56 23.70
C ILE A 144 4.82 13.73 22.83
N ARG A 145 5.17 12.53 23.28
CA ARG A 145 6.02 11.61 22.55
C ARG A 145 5.19 10.55 21.84
N TYR A 146 5.50 10.28 20.58
CA TYR A 146 4.71 9.35 19.76
C TYR A 146 5.53 8.68 18.65
N GLY A 147 5.02 7.53 18.21
CA GLY A 147 5.51 6.81 17.05
C GLY A 147 4.69 7.10 15.80
N PRO A 148 5.13 6.68 14.59
CA PRO A 148 4.41 6.97 13.35
C PRO A 148 2.92 6.61 13.37
N LYS A 149 2.57 5.49 14.02
CA LYS A 149 1.16 5.03 14.12
C LYS A 149 0.32 5.79 15.16
N GLY A 150 0.95 6.58 16.02
CA GLY A 150 0.34 7.41 17.06
C GLY A 150 0.25 8.89 16.69
N LYS A 151 0.73 9.29 15.52
CA LYS A 151 0.72 10.70 15.07
C LYS A 151 -0.66 11.38 15.17
N PRO A 152 -1.76 10.78 14.65
CA PRO A 152 -3.08 11.41 14.74
C PRO A 152 -3.58 11.56 16.18
N SER A 153 -3.17 10.63 17.06
CA SER A 153 -3.49 10.68 18.49
C SER A 153 -2.74 11.81 19.20
N ALA A 154 -1.48 12.04 18.84
CA ALA A 154 -0.66 13.12 19.38
C ALA A 154 -1.18 14.49 18.94
N GLU A 155 -1.57 14.63 17.67
CA GLU A 155 -2.20 15.85 17.13
C GLU A 155 -3.52 16.16 17.85
N LEU A 156 -4.35 15.13 18.10
CA LEU A 156 -5.57 15.29 18.88
C LEU A 156 -5.29 15.78 20.31
N LEU A 157 -4.32 15.16 21.00
CA LEU A 157 -3.94 15.54 22.36
C LEU A 157 -3.38 16.96 22.42
N ALA A 158 -2.69 17.44 21.39
CA ALA A 158 -2.15 18.80 21.38
C ALA A 158 -3.24 19.90 21.53
N TYR A 159 -4.48 19.63 21.10
CA TYR A 159 -5.59 20.56 21.36
C TYR A 159 -5.95 20.66 22.85
N TYR A 160 -5.76 19.58 23.61
CA TYR A 160 -6.06 19.52 25.04
C TYR A 160 -4.94 20.13 25.90
N PHE A 161 -3.73 20.22 25.36
CA PHE A 161 -2.53 20.73 26.03
C PHE A 161 -1.94 21.89 25.21
N PRO A 162 -2.50 23.10 25.31
CA PRO A 162 -2.03 24.24 24.52
C PRO A 162 -0.56 24.53 24.80
N GLY A 163 0.24 24.70 23.74
CA GLY A 163 1.67 24.99 23.84
C GLY A 163 2.57 23.79 24.20
N ILE A 164 2.02 22.57 24.22
CA ILE A 164 2.83 21.36 24.43
C ILE A 164 3.70 21.03 23.22
N THR A 165 4.91 20.53 23.45
CA THR A 165 5.83 20.17 22.36
C THR A 165 5.57 18.74 21.89
N ILE A 166 5.42 18.54 20.58
CA ILE A 166 5.17 17.22 19.97
C ILE A 166 6.50 16.63 19.46
N ILE A 167 6.92 15.47 19.98
CA ILE A 167 8.21 14.86 19.68
C ILE A 167 8.02 13.44 19.09
N PRO A 168 8.41 13.20 17.83
CA PRO A 168 8.46 11.85 17.29
C PRO A 168 9.66 11.10 17.89
N ASP A 169 9.46 9.87 18.35
CA ASP A 169 10.52 9.07 18.99
C ASP A 169 10.78 7.69 18.36
N GLY A 170 10.22 7.46 17.18
CA GLY A 170 10.46 6.26 16.38
C GLY A 170 9.81 4.96 16.90
N ARG A 171 9.04 5.00 17.99
CA ARG A 171 8.38 3.80 18.51
C ARG A 171 7.38 3.20 17.49
N SER A 172 7.20 1.89 17.52
CA SER A 172 6.26 1.19 16.62
C SER A 172 4.81 1.16 17.15
N LYS A 173 4.61 1.50 18.43
CA LYS A 173 3.31 1.43 19.12
C LYS A 173 2.41 2.61 18.74
N ARG A 174 1.09 2.39 18.84
CA ARG A 174 0.04 3.42 18.67
C ARG A 174 -0.21 4.27 19.93
N VAL A 175 0.47 3.94 21.03
CA VAL A 175 0.31 4.60 22.33
C VAL A 175 1.16 5.87 22.35
N VAL A 176 0.58 6.94 22.87
CA VAL A 176 1.20 8.25 23.01
C VAL A 176 1.55 8.47 24.47
N ASP A 177 2.72 9.03 24.74
CA ASP A 177 3.14 9.39 26.10
C ASP A 177 3.03 10.90 26.26
N VAL A 178 2.34 11.35 27.30
CA VAL A 178 2.24 12.76 27.68
C VAL A 178 3.12 12.95 28.90
N LEU A 179 4.21 13.69 28.74
CA LEU A 179 5.09 14.09 29.83
C LEU A 179 4.67 15.50 30.27
N LEU A 180 4.18 15.61 31.49
CA LEU A 180 3.76 16.89 32.07
C LEU A 180 4.99 17.64 32.58
N GLY A 181 5.16 18.87 32.14
CA GLY A 181 6.27 19.73 32.53
C GLY A 181 5.90 20.75 33.61
N GLU A 182 6.88 21.52 34.05
CA GLU A 182 6.77 22.44 35.19
C GLU A 182 5.80 23.60 34.96
N GLN A 183 5.59 23.97 33.69
CA GLN A 183 4.64 25.02 33.32
C GLN A 183 3.23 24.47 33.04
N PHE A 184 3.00 23.15 33.21
CA PHE A 184 1.69 22.57 33.05
C PHE A 184 0.75 23.02 34.18
N THR A 185 -0.41 23.56 33.81
CA THR A 185 -1.42 23.99 34.77
C THR A 185 -2.65 23.11 34.73
N SER A 186 -3.24 22.93 33.55
CA SER A 186 -4.50 22.20 33.39
C SER A 186 -4.73 21.73 31.96
N VAL A 187 -5.63 20.76 31.81
CA VAL A 187 -6.13 20.31 30.52
C VAL A 187 -7.27 21.23 30.08
N LEU A 188 -7.20 21.76 28.85
CA LEU A 188 -8.20 22.65 28.28
C LEU A 188 -9.55 21.94 28.13
N ASP A 189 -10.69 22.56 28.43
CA ASP A 189 -12.02 21.92 28.44
C ASP A 189 -12.52 21.47 27.05
N ASP A 190 -13.47 20.53 27.03
CA ASP A 190 -13.97 19.92 25.79
C ASP A 190 -14.69 20.92 24.88
N ALA A 191 -15.37 21.93 25.44
CA ALA A 191 -16.07 22.94 24.66
C ALA A 191 -15.08 23.85 23.94
N THR A 192 -14.03 24.31 24.62
CA THR A 192 -12.95 25.10 24.01
C THR A 192 -12.17 24.29 22.98
N VAL A 193 -11.90 23.01 23.25
CA VAL A 193 -11.27 22.11 22.27
C VAL A 193 -12.14 21.92 21.03
N ALA A 194 -13.45 21.73 21.21
CA ALA A 194 -14.40 21.61 20.11
C ALA A 194 -14.48 22.90 19.29
N ALA A 195 -14.53 24.06 19.94
CA ALA A 195 -14.51 25.37 19.28
C ALA A 195 -13.22 25.56 18.46
N THR A 196 -12.06 25.23 19.04
CA THR A 196 -10.76 25.34 18.35
C THR A 196 -10.66 24.41 17.14
N LYS A 197 -11.25 23.22 17.20
CA LYS A 197 -11.33 22.30 16.05
C LYS A 197 -12.37 22.72 15.00
N ALA A 198 -13.41 23.42 15.42
CA ALA A 198 -14.46 23.93 14.54
C ALA A 198 -14.03 25.23 13.84
N SER A 199 -13.05 25.96 14.38
CA SER A 199 -12.50 27.16 13.75
C SER A 199 -11.88 26.83 12.38
N PRO A 200 -12.43 27.35 11.27
CA PRO A 200 -11.87 27.13 9.95
C PRO A 200 -10.54 27.88 9.85
N THR A 201 -9.44 27.15 9.66
CA THR A 201 -8.19 27.76 9.21
C THR A 201 -8.20 27.77 7.69
N PRO A 202 -8.08 28.93 7.01
CA PRO A 202 -8.05 28.98 5.55
C PRO A 202 -6.78 28.26 5.05
N SER A 203 -6.94 27.06 4.49
CA SER A 203 -5.87 26.36 3.78
C SER A 203 -6.11 26.49 2.27
N PRO A 204 -5.34 27.30 1.54
CA PRO A 204 -5.45 27.36 0.08
C PRO A 204 -5.06 26.00 -0.51
N SER A 205 -5.94 25.41 -1.33
CA SER A 205 -5.63 24.17 -2.05
C SER A 205 -6.35 24.16 -3.40
N GLY A 206 -5.56 24.25 -4.46
CA GLY A 206 -5.98 24.19 -5.87
C GLY A 206 -4.77 24.35 -6.79
N PRO A 207 -4.77 23.82 -8.03
CA PRO A 207 -3.62 23.87 -8.94
C PRO A 207 -3.19 25.29 -9.36
N GLY A 208 -3.97 26.33 -9.02
CA GLY A 208 -3.64 27.74 -9.20
C GLY A 208 -3.13 28.46 -7.94
N CYS A 209 -3.00 27.79 -6.80
CA CYS A 209 -2.39 28.41 -5.62
C CYS A 209 -0.87 28.44 -5.82
N ALA A 210 -0.35 29.58 -6.27
CA ALA A 210 1.08 29.85 -6.20
C ALA A 210 1.55 29.56 -4.77
N THR A 211 2.53 28.67 -4.64
CA THR A 211 3.32 28.51 -3.43
C THR A 211 3.87 29.88 -3.06
N ILE A 212 3.19 30.62 -2.18
CA ILE A 212 3.82 31.75 -1.52
C ILE A 212 4.82 31.12 -0.56
N ARG A 213 6.01 30.83 -1.07
CA ARG A 213 7.22 30.68 -0.27
C ARG A 213 7.19 31.86 0.70
N PRO A 214 7.16 31.66 2.03
CA PRO A 214 7.16 32.79 2.95
C PRO A 214 8.44 33.59 2.69
N THR A 215 8.28 34.74 2.03
CA THR A 215 9.33 35.73 1.91
C THR A 215 9.59 36.22 3.32
N ALA A 216 10.83 36.03 3.78
CA ALA A 216 11.30 36.53 5.04
C ALA A 216 10.88 38.00 5.23
N THR A 217 10.28 38.28 6.37
CA THR A 217 10.10 39.64 6.90
C THR A 217 11.45 40.37 6.87
N PRO A 218 11.60 41.55 6.23
CA PRO A 218 12.76 42.37 6.48
C PRO A 218 12.63 42.95 7.89
N ALA A 219 13.63 42.69 8.73
CA ALA A 219 13.79 43.32 10.03
C ALA A 219 13.91 44.84 9.83
N ALA A 220 13.11 45.60 10.57
CA ALA A 220 13.31 47.03 10.73
C ALA A 220 14.50 47.25 11.68
N GLY A 221 15.47 48.03 11.20
CA GLY A 221 16.61 48.57 11.95
C GLY A 221 17.02 49.89 11.30
#